data_AF-A0A2N2LXY7-F1
#
_entry.id   AF-A0A2N2LXY7-F1
#
_cell.length_a   1.000
_cell.length_b   1.000
_cell.length_c   1.000
_cell.angle_alpha   90.00
_cell.angle_beta   90.00
_cell.angle_gamma   90.00
#
_symmetry.space_group_name_H-M   'P 1'
#
loop_
_entity.id
_entity.type
_entity.pdbx_description
1 polymer ?
#
loop_
_entity_poly.entity_id
_entity_poly.type
_entity_poly.pdbx_seq_one_letter_code
_entity_poly.pdbx_strand_id
1 'polypeptide(L)'
;KDGTLYTLDIPNDALMVDTTITMTPVASLDGLPFGSPDSLAVQLEPEGLTFNNFVTLTITPKESIPVDQQLMFTYESSGQDVILALPVVDSSEIKMQLLHFSGYGVTKGFLADIEPVRSRIGGSAERRLQSAAAERLGRERQAQLLGSDDASEGLRDLGDLFSQYEEEVVKPRIAAAGESCAAGQLAMQTVLGFERQKQLLGMESNGLQDIMDLMDVVGLVCVKEEYEMCKNDHVIHRMIPVWLGMMRQSQLLGGSTDTEAINLAKDLTQKCLSFDLVFTSEATFDIGDGEGYTSSVTSTVKMQFNADSLKTTGEAPLVNSAFEYRMADCSITSNRGGGTFNSMDMGYVVQKNIPPGEVGKVTDIDLIYYPGNTSESFTIKCEDTPAFDVPPAPLWTGVYL
;
A
#
# COMPACT_ATOMS: atom_id res chain seq x y z
N LYS A 1 -12.27 -37.16 -9.81
CA LYS A 1 -11.65 -36.24 -10.79
C LYS A 1 -11.99 -36.77 -12.17
N ASP A 2 -12.54 -35.92 -13.02
CA ASP A 2 -13.03 -36.20 -14.38
C ASP A 2 -11.92 -36.61 -15.39
N GLY A 3 -10.66 -36.32 -15.07
CA GLY A 3 -9.49 -36.63 -15.88
C GLY A 3 -8.95 -35.43 -16.66
N THR A 4 -9.53 -34.25 -16.49
CA THR A 4 -9.05 -32.99 -17.07
C THR A 4 -7.75 -32.56 -16.40
N LEU A 5 -6.78 -32.12 -17.19
CA LEU A 5 -5.50 -31.57 -16.73
C LEU A 5 -5.47 -30.06 -16.96
N TYR A 6 -5.03 -29.32 -15.95
CA TYR A 6 -4.81 -27.87 -16.00
C TYR A 6 -3.31 -27.62 -15.82
N THR A 7 -2.71 -26.89 -16.76
CA THR A 7 -1.28 -26.55 -16.72
C THR A 7 -1.11 -25.05 -16.84
N LEU A 8 -0.36 -24.44 -15.92
CA LEU A 8 -0.08 -23.01 -15.90
C LEU A 8 1.42 -22.79 -16.13
N ASP A 9 1.75 -22.16 -17.26
CA ASP A 9 3.13 -21.84 -17.64
C ASP A 9 3.40 -20.36 -17.34
N ILE A 10 4.25 -20.10 -16.34
CA ILE A 10 4.61 -18.76 -15.87
C ILE A 10 6.04 -18.43 -16.31
N PRO A 11 6.23 -17.46 -17.22
CA PRO A 11 7.56 -16.98 -17.60
C PRO A 11 8.34 -16.39 -16.42
N ASN A 12 9.67 -16.46 -16.46
CA ASN A 12 10.55 -15.96 -15.40
C ASN A 12 10.37 -14.46 -15.10
N ASP A 13 9.87 -13.67 -16.05
CA ASP A 13 9.67 -12.22 -15.95
C ASP A 13 8.22 -11.83 -15.63
N ALA A 14 7.30 -12.80 -15.48
CA ALA A 14 5.89 -12.53 -15.23
C ALA A 14 5.62 -12.03 -13.80
N LEU A 15 6.43 -12.44 -12.81
CA LEU A 15 6.29 -12.07 -11.39
C LEU A 15 7.55 -11.37 -10.87
N MET A 16 7.37 -10.27 -10.13
CA MET A 16 8.49 -9.49 -9.54
C MET A 16 8.95 -10.02 -8.18
N VAL A 17 8.09 -10.78 -7.49
CA VAL A 17 8.31 -11.23 -6.12
C VAL A 17 7.87 -12.67 -5.97
N ASP A 18 8.49 -13.39 -5.05
CA ASP A 18 8.11 -14.75 -4.69
C ASP A 18 6.63 -14.77 -4.26
N THR A 19 5.82 -15.54 -4.99
CA THR A 19 4.36 -15.58 -4.81
C THR A 19 3.90 -17.02 -4.67
N THR A 20 3.10 -17.30 -3.63
CA THR A 20 2.43 -18.61 -3.49
C THR A 20 1.19 -18.61 -4.36
N ILE A 21 1.06 -19.63 -5.22
CA ILE A 21 0.01 -19.73 -6.24
C ILE A 21 -0.80 -21.00 -5.99
N THR A 22 -2.12 -20.88 -6.00
CA THR A 22 -3.05 -22.01 -5.92
C THR A 22 -3.85 -22.12 -7.20
N MET A 23 -3.97 -23.34 -7.72
CA MET A 23 -4.78 -23.65 -8.90
C MET A 23 -5.80 -24.74 -8.56
N THR A 24 -7.07 -24.36 -8.47
CA THR A 24 -8.14 -25.22 -7.97
C THR A 24 -9.18 -25.46 -9.06
N PRO A 25 -9.37 -26.71 -9.53
CA PRO A 25 -10.44 -27.04 -10.46
C PRO A 25 -11.82 -26.70 -9.88
N VAL A 26 -12.67 -26.07 -10.68
CA VAL A 26 -14.02 -25.69 -10.27
C VAL A 26 -14.93 -26.91 -10.30
N ALA A 27 -15.63 -27.18 -9.20
CA ALA A 27 -16.45 -28.38 -9.05
C ALA A 27 -17.79 -28.31 -9.79
N SER A 28 -18.36 -27.10 -9.92
CA SER A 28 -19.64 -26.87 -10.57
C SER A 28 -19.69 -25.44 -11.11
N LEU A 29 -20.28 -25.28 -12.30
CA LEU A 29 -20.54 -23.98 -12.93
C LEU A 29 -22.03 -23.88 -13.21
N ASP A 30 -22.66 -22.83 -12.70
CA ASP A 30 -24.05 -22.51 -12.95
C ASP A 30 -24.17 -21.08 -13.49
N GLY A 31 -25.23 -20.80 -14.25
CA GLY A 31 -25.54 -19.43 -14.68
C GLY A 31 -24.66 -18.86 -15.81
N LEU A 32 -23.80 -19.67 -16.44
CA LEU A 32 -23.07 -19.25 -17.65
C LEU A 32 -24.07 -18.79 -18.72
N PRO A 33 -23.88 -17.59 -19.31
CA PRO A 33 -24.83 -17.04 -20.25
C PRO A 33 -24.76 -17.73 -21.63
N PHE A 34 -23.75 -18.57 -21.87
CA PHE A 34 -23.48 -19.26 -23.12
C PHE A 34 -22.93 -20.68 -22.86
N GLY A 35 -22.84 -21.48 -23.92
CA GLY A 35 -22.21 -22.80 -23.88
C GLY A 35 -23.05 -23.90 -23.22
N SER A 36 -22.37 -24.97 -22.83
CA SER A 36 -22.98 -26.18 -22.26
C SER A 36 -22.81 -26.28 -20.73
N PRO A 37 -23.68 -27.03 -20.03
CA PRO A 37 -23.50 -27.34 -18.60
C PRO A 37 -22.17 -28.04 -18.29
N ASP A 38 -21.62 -28.81 -19.25
CA ASP A 38 -20.35 -29.54 -19.14
C ASP A 38 -19.12 -28.63 -19.34
N SER A 39 -19.12 -27.47 -18.67
CA SER A 39 -18.03 -26.49 -18.74
C SER A 39 -16.88 -26.89 -17.82
N LEU A 40 -15.65 -26.62 -18.24
CA LEU A 40 -14.43 -26.90 -17.49
C LEU A 40 -13.81 -25.58 -17.05
N ALA A 41 -13.57 -25.40 -15.76
CA ALA A 41 -12.92 -24.20 -15.25
C ALA A 41 -11.95 -24.48 -14.11
N VAL A 42 -11.09 -23.50 -13.87
CA VAL A 42 -10.11 -23.47 -12.79
C VAL A 42 -10.10 -22.09 -12.15
N GLN A 43 -10.02 -22.06 -10.82
CA GLN A 43 -9.81 -20.87 -10.03
C GLN A 43 -8.32 -20.70 -9.74
N LEU A 44 -7.78 -19.52 -10.02
CA LEU A 44 -6.41 -19.15 -9.69
C LEU A 44 -6.40 -18.18 -8.50
N GLU A 45 -5.52 -18.42 -7.54
CA GLU A 45 -5.31 -17.55 -6.38
C GLU A 45 -3.83 -17.21 -6.22
N PRO A 46 -3.48 -16.00 -5.73
CA PRO A 46 -4.36 -14.97 -5.17
C PRO A 46 -5.19 -14.23 -6.22
N GLU A 47 -6.48 -14.03 -5.94
CA GLU A 47 -7.40 -13.28 -6.83
C GLU A 47 -6.84 -11.88 -7.15
N GLY A 48 -6.90 -11.47 -8.41
CA GLY A 48 -6.48 -10.15 -8.85
C GLY A 48 -4.97 -9.92 -8.95
N LEU A 49 -4.13 -10.93 -8.67
CA LEU A 49 -2.68 -10.83 -8.90
C LEU A 49 -2.43 -10.54 -10.39
N THR A 50 -1.71 -9.45 -10.70
CA THR A 50 -1.38 -9.04 -12.08
C THR A 50 0.02 -9.50 -12.50
N PHE A 51 0.21 -9.74 -13.79
CA PHE A 51 1.48 -10.16 -14.39
C PHE A 51 2.11 -9.07 -15.27
N ASN A 52 3.45 -9.02 -15.30
CA ASN A 52 4.17 -8.14 -16.21
C ASN A 52 4.27 -8.66 -17.65
N ASN A 53 4.02 -9.97 -17.83
CA ASN A 53 4.08 -10.66 -19.09
C ASN A 53 2.95 -11.71 -19.14
N PHE A 54 2.57 -12.15 -20.33
CA PHE A 54 1.49 -13.12 -20.48
C PHE A 54 1.87 -14.46 -19.85
N VAL A 55 0.99 -14.96 -19.00
CA VAL A 55 1.00 -16.33 -18.48
C VAL A 55 0.08 -17.19 -19.35
N THR A 56 0.45 -18.45 -19.59
CA THR A 56 -0.35 -19.33 -20.43
C THR A 56 -1.04 -20.40 -19.58
N LEU A 57 -2.38 -20.49 -19.70
CA LEU A 57 -3.16 -21.58 -19.13
C LEU A 57 -3.52 -22.56 -20.24
N THR A 58 -3.21 -23.83 -20.04
CA THR A 58 -3.62 -24.94 -20.92
C THR A 58 -4.64 -25.81 -20.20
N ILE A 59 -5.79 -26.03 -20.84
CA ILE A 59 -6.82 -26.99 -20.38
C ILE A 59 -6.81 -28.20 -21.32
N THR A 60 -6.49 -29.37 -20.78
CA THR A 60 -6.53 -30.63 -21.52
C THR A 60 -7.70 -31.46 -21.03
N PRO A 61 -8.88 -31.39 -21.69
CA PRO A 61 -10.04 -32.17 -21.31
C PRO A 61 -9.82 -33.65 -21.61
N LYS A 62 -10.47 -34.52 -20.83
CA LYS A 62 -10.46 -35.96 -21.11
C LYS A 62 -11.11 -36.30 -22.45
N GLU A 63 -12.19 -35.59 -22.78
CA GLU A 63 -12.88 -35.67 -24.07
C GLU A 63 -12.55 -34.41 -24.88
N SER A 64 -12.03 -34.59 -26.10
CA SER A 64 -11.63 -33.47 -26.94
C SER A 64 -12.82 -32.60 -27.34
N ILE A 65 -12.71 -31.28 -27.15
CA ILE A 65 -13.67 -30.30 -27.65
C ILE A 65 -13.20 -29.84 -29.05
N PRO A 66 -14.01 -29.93 -30.11
CA PRO A 66 -13.66 -29.42 -31.44
C PRO A 66 -13.30 -27.93 -31.41
N VAL A 67 -12.32 -27.50 -32.20
CA VAL A 67 -11.77 -26.12 -32.20
C VAL A 67 -12.85 -25.05 -32.44
N ASP A 68 -13.80 -25.32 -33.34
CA ASP A 68 -14.95 -24.46 -33.65
C ASP A 68 -15.98 -24.36 -32.51
N GLN A 69 -15.92 -25.29 -31.56
CA GLN A 69 -16.81 -25.40 -30.40
C GLN A 69 -16.12 -25.04 -29.08
N GLN A 70 -14.87 -24.60 -29.12
CA GLN A 70 -14.14 -24.16 -27.93
C GLN A 70 -14.45 -22.70 -27.65
N LEU A 71 -15.31 -22.44 -26.66
CA LEU A 71 -15.59 -21.10 -26.19
C LEU A 71 -14.89 -20.86 -24.86
N MET A 72 -13.83 -20.06 -24.89
CA MET A 72 -13.00 -19.75 -23.72
C MET A 72 -13.54 -18.53 -22.98
N PHE A 73 -13.59 -18.60 -21.66
CA PHE A 73 -14.15 -17.54 -20.81
C PHE A 73 -13.32 -17.31 -19.56
N THR A 74 -13.48 -16.11 -18.99
CA THR A 74 -12.93 -15.74 -17.69
C THR A 74 -13.98 -15.04 -16.86
N TYR A 75 -13.86 -15.13 -15.54
CA TYR A 75 -14.73 -14.52 -14.55
C TYR A 75 -13.90 -14.09 -13.34
N GLU A 76 -14.43 -13.17 -12.55
CA GLU A 76 -13.81 -12.70 -11.31
C GLU A 76 -14.48 -13.32 -10.08
N SER A 77 -13.72 -13.45 -9.01
CA SER A 77 -14.18 -13.97 -7.72
C SER A 77 -14.96 -15.28 -7.88
N SER A 78 -16.20 -15.34 -7.40
CA SER A 78 -17.07 -16.52 -7.48
C SER A 78 -18.03 -16.49 -8.69
N GLY A 79 -17.61 -15.97 -9.85
CA GLY A 79 -18.41 -15.97 -11.09
C GLY A 79 -18.96 -14.63 -11.53
N GLN A 80 -18.37 -13.52 -11.08
CA GLN A 80 -18.77 -12.17 -11.50
C GLN A 80 -18.06 -11.77 -12.80
N ASP A 81 -18.62 -10.78 -13.50
CA ASP A 81 -18.03 -10.15 -14.70
C ASP A 81 -17.53 -11.15 -15.77
N VAL A 82 -18.33 -12.16 -16.07
CA VAL A 82 -18.01 -13.16 -17.10
C VAL A 82 -17.80 -12.48 -18.46
N ILE A 83 -16.65 -12.78 -19.09
CA ILE A 83 -16.30 -12.35 -20.45
C ILE A 83 -15.59 -13.49 -21.19
N LEU A 84 -15.35 -13.30 -22.49
CA LEU A 84 -14.49 -14.19 -23.27
C LEU A 84 -13.01 -14.03 -22.86
N ALA A 85 -12.28 -15.14 -22.79
CA ALA A 85 -10.84 -15.15 -22.47
C ALA A 85 -9.99 -15.07 -23.75
N LEU A 86 -8.82 -14.43 -23.66
CA LEU A 86 -7.89 -14.26 -24.78
C LEU A 86 -7.28 -15.62 -25.18
N PRO A 87 -7.54 -16.13 -26.40
CA PRO A 87 -6.97 -17.39 -26.83
C PRO A 87 -5.54 -17.22 -27.38
N VAL A 88 -4.74 -18.28 -27.30
CA VAL A 88 -3.50 -18.37 -28.09
C VAL A 88 -3.87 -18.74 -29.53
N VAL A 89 -3.73 -17.77 -30.44
CA VAL A 89 -4.31 -17.80 -31.79
C VAL A 89 -3.78 -18.95 -32.66
N ASP A 90 -2.49 -19.27 -32.54
CA ASP A 90 -1.79 -20.27 -33.37
C ASP A 90 -1.80 -21.69 -32.77
N SER A 91 -2.63 -21.93 -31.75
CA SER A 91 -2.69 -23.23 -31.05
C SER A 91 -4.06 -23.90 -31.15
N SER A 92 -4.09 -25.16 -31.59
CA SER A 92 -5.30 -26.01 -31.56
C SER A 92 -5.65 -26.54 -30.17
N GLU A 93 -4.71 -26.47 -29.22
CA GLU A 93 -4.97 -26.75 -27.81
C GLU A 93 -5.83 -25.65 -27.19
N ILE A 94 -6.50 -25.95 -26.08
CA ILE A 94 -7.28 -24.95 -25.33
C ILE A 94 -6.29 -24.16 -24.48
N LYS A 95 -5.71 -23.12 -25.10
CA LYS A 95 -4.73 -22.23 -24.49
C LYS A 95 -5.24 -20.80 -24.40
N MET A 96 -5.10 -20.23 -23.21
CA MET A 96 -5.48 -18.84 -22.92
C MET A 96 -4.26 -18.05 -22.46
N GLN A 97 -4.23 -16.76 -22.81
CA GLN A 97 -3.28 -15.78 -22.30
C GLN A 97 -3.88 -15.00 -21.12
N LEU A 98 -3.14 -14.94 -20.02
CA LEU A 98 -3.57 -14.35 -18.76
C LEU A 98 -2.66 -13.17 -18.42
N LEU A 99 -3.29 -12.08 -17.95
CA LEU A 99 -2.61 -10.91 -17.39
C LEU A 99 -2.93 -10.71 -15.90
N HIS A 100 -3.89 -11.48 -15.37
CA HIS A 100 -4.20 -11.49 -13.96
C HIS A 100 -4.70 -12.87 -13.51
N PHE A 101 -4.75 -13.11 -12.20
CA PHE A 101 -5.43 -14.26 -11.61
C PHE A 101 -6.89 -14.01 -11.37
N SER A 102 -7.69 -15.00 -11.77
CA SER A 102 -9.12 -15.07 -11.61
C SER A 102 -9.59 -16.48 -11.99
N GLY A 103 -10.88 -16.64 -12.28
CA GLY A 103 -11.42 -17.85 -12.88
C GLY A 103 -11.25 -17.90 -14.39
N TYR A 104 -10.88 -19.08 -14.91
CA TYR A 104 -10.73 -19.33 -16.35
C TYR A 104 -11.33 -20.66 -16.73
N GLY A 105 -11.92 -20.73 -17.92
CA GLY A 105 -12.54 -21.96 -18.38
C GLY A 105 -12.80 -22.03 -19.86
N VAL A 106 -13.27 -23.20 -20.26
CA VAL A 106 -13.74 -23.50 -21.60
C VAL A 106 -15.08 -24.20 -21.51
N THR A 107 -15.98 -23.84 -22.40
CA THR A 107 -17.27 -24.48 -22.58
C THR A 107 -17.46 -24.88 -24.03
N LYS A 108 -18.30 -25.89 -24.25
CA LYS A 108 -18.71 -26.29 -25.58
C LYS A 108 -19.77 -25.33 -26.10
N GLY A 109 -19.45 -24.55 -27.13
CA GLY A 109 -20.35 -23.56 -27.71
C GLY A 109 -19.72 -22.85 -28.91
N PHE A 110 -20.53 -22.10 -29.67
CA PHE A 110 -20.05 -21.39 -30.84
C PHE A 110 -19.93 -19.89 -30.57
N LEU A 111 -18.97 -19.22 -31.22
CA LEU A 111 -18.87 -17.76 -31.16
C LEU A 111 -20.12 -17.04 -31.69
N ALA A 112 -20.89 -17.70 -32.57
CA ALA A 112 -22.18 -17.20 -33.04
C ALA A 112 -23.24 -17.11 -31.92
N ASP A 113 -23.08 -17.86 -30.83
CA ASP A 113 -24.01 -17.88 -29.69
C ASP A 113 -23.81 -16.70 -28.73
N ILE A 114 -22.80 -15.85 -28.98
CA ILE A 114 -22.46 -14.71 -28.11
C ILE A 114 -23.41 -13.53 -28.30
N GLU A 115 -23.83 -13.24 -29.53
CA GLU A 115 -24.64 -12.06 -29.82
C GLU A 115 -25.95 -11.99 -29.02
N PRO A 116 -26.74 -13.07 -28.90
CA PRO A 116 -27.97 -13.07 -28.09
C PRO A 116 -27.75 -12.78 -26.61
N VAL A 117 -26.52 -12.91 -26.11
CA VAL A 117 -26.18 -12.86 -24.69
C VAL A 117 -25.19 -11.74 -24.37
N ARG A 118 -24.88 -10.89 -25.36
CA ARG A 118 -23.88 -9.82 -25.27
C ARG A 118 -24.15 -8.84 -24.12
N SER A 119 -25.41 -8.57 -23.81
CA SER A 119 -25.80 -7.69 -22.69
C SER A 119 -25.56 -8.29 -21.30
N ARG A 120 -25.29 -9.60 -21.22
CA ARG A 120 -25.03 -10.33 -19.96
C ARG A 120 -23.54 -10.59 -19.73
N ILE A 121 -22.69 -10.18 -20.67
CA ILE A 121 -21.24 -10.38 -20.61
C ILE A 121 -20.55 -9.01 -20.55
N GLY A 122 -19.62 -8.85 -19.60
CA GLY A 122 -18.95 -7.59 -19.32
C GLY A 122 -19.86 -6.52 -18.71
N GLY A 123 -19.70 -6.26 -17.41
CA GLY A 123 -20.42 -5.18 -16.71
C GLY A 123 -19.87 -3.79 -17.03
N SER A 124 -18.54 -3.64 -16.99
CA SER A 124 -17.85 -2.37 -17.28
C SER A 124 -17.49 -2.21 -18.76
N ALA A 125 -17.20 -0.98 -19.19
CA ALA A 125 -16.71 -0.70 -20.54
C ALA A 125 -15.42 -1.48 -20.85
N GLU A 126 -14.48 -1.50 -19.92
CA GLU A 126 -13.25 -2.28 -20.00
C GLU A 126 -13.55 -3.77 -20.24
N ARG A 127 -14.42 -4.39 -19.43
CA ARG A 127 -14.74 -5.81 -19.56
C ARG A 127 -15.41 -6.11 -20.91
N ARG A 128 -16.31 -5.24 -21.38
CA ARG A 128 -16.93 -5.39 -22.71
C ARG A 128 -15.91 -5.32 -23.84
N LEU A 129 -14.97 -4.38 -23.78
CA LEU A 129 -13.92 -4.22 -24.78
C LEU A 129 -12.92 -5.38 -24.76
N GLN A 130 -12.54 -5.86 -23.58
CA GLN A 130 -11.73 -7.07 -23.41
C GLN A 130 -12.43 -8.29 -24.02
N SER A 131 -13.73 -8.46 -23.75
CA SER A 131 -14.52 -9.56 -24.34
C SER A 131 -14.59 -9.46 -25.87
N ALA A 132 -14.75 -8.26 -26.41
CA ALA A 132 -14.80 -8.03 -27.85
C ALA A 132 -13.45 -8.34 -28.52
N ALA A 133 -12.33 -7.95 -27.89
CA ALA A 133 -10.99 -8.31 -28.35
C ALA A 133 -10.78 -9.83 -28.35
N ALA A 134 -11.17 -10.52 -27.28
CA ALA A 134 -11.11 -11.98 -27.18
C ALA A 134 -11.99 -12.67 -28.23
N GLU A 135 -13.16 -12.12 -28.54
CA GLU A 135 -14.03 -12.62 -29.62
C GLU A 135 -13.34 -12.55 -30.98
N ARG A 136 -12.72 -11.40 -31.31
CA ARG A 136 -12.01 -11.20 -32.59
C ARG A 136 -10.82 -12.15 -32.72
N LEU A 137 -10.01 -12.28 -31.67
CA LEU A 137 -8.91 -13.24 -31.64
C LEU A 137 -9.39 -14.71 -31.70
N GLY A 138 -10.53 -15.02 -31.09
CA GLY A 138 -11.16 -16.34 -31.18
C GLY A 138 -11.61 -16.69 -32.60
N ARG A 139 -12.19 -15.72 -33.33
CA ARG A 139 -12.55 -15.90 -34.76
C ARG A 139 -11.31 -16.13 -35.62
N GLU A 140 -10.27 -15.32 -35.41
CA GLU A 140 -9.00 -15.44 -36.12
C GLU A 140 -8.36 -16.82 -35.89
N ARG A 141 -8.31 -17.28 -34.64
CA ARG A 141 -7.86 -18.63 -34.27
C ARG A 141 -8.62 -19.71 -35.04
N GLN A 142 -9.96 -19.65 -35.05
CA GLN A 142 -10.77 -20.63 -35.76
C GLN A 142 -10.51 -20.59 -37.27
N ALA A 143 -10.39 -19.39 -37.86
CA ALA A 143 -10.09 -19.22 -39.27
C ALA A 143 -8.73 -19.84 -39.65
N GLN A 144 -7.67 -19.56 -38.89
CA GLN A 144 -6.33 -20.09 -39.14
C GLN A 144 -6.28 -21.62 -39.02
N LEU A 145 -6.87 -22.19 -37.96
CA LEU A 145 -6.78 -23.62 -37.67
C LEU A 145 -7.69 -24.48 -38.56
N LEU A 146 -8.79 -23.91 -39.06
CA LEU A 146 -9.73 -24.60 -39.94
C LEU A 146 -9.44 -24.37 -41.43
N GLY A 147 -8.45 -23.53 -41.76
CA GLY A 147 -8.02 -23.26 -43.14
C GLY A 147 -8.98 -22.38 -43.93
N SER A 148 -9.55 -21.34 -43.29
CA SER A 148 -10.37 -20.34 -43.97
C SER A 148 -9.50 -19.32 -44.71
N ASP A 149 -9.91 -18.91 -45.92
CA ASP A 149 -9.22 -17.89 -46.73
C ASP A 149 -9.26 -16.47 -46.10
N ASP A 150 -10.11 -16.24 -45.10
CA ASP A 150 -10.29 -14.96 -44.38
C ASP A 150 -9.33 -14.76 -43.19
N ALA A 151 -8.37 -15.68 -42.96
CA ALA A 151 -7.45 -15.71 -41.81
C ALA A 151 -6.38 -14.59 -41.78
N SER A 152 -6.65 -13.42 -42.37
CA SER A 152 -5.73 -12.28 -42.37
C SER A 152 -6.39 -10.92 -42.13
N GLU A 153 -7.71 -10.88 -41.94
CA GLU A 153 -8.43 -9.64 -41.61
C GLU A 153 -8.49 -9.36 -40.09
N GLY A 154 -8.48 -10.40 -39.23
CA GLY A 154 -8.77 -10.26 -37.79
C GLY A 154 -7.73 -9.50 -36.95
N LEU A 155 -6.46 -9.48 -37.36
CA LEU A 155 -5.40 -8.72 -36.68
C LEU A 155 -5.34 -7.24 -37.07
N ARG A 156 -5.89 -6.87 -38.25
CA ARG A 156 -5.92 -5.47 -38.71
C ARG A 156 -7.03 -4.65 -38.05
N ASP A 157 -7.95 -5.32 -37.36
CA ASP A 157 -9.16 -4.77 -36.75
C ASP A 157 -9.07 -4.82 -35.21
N LEU A 158 -7.97 -4.38 -34.60
CA LEU A 158 -7.94 -4.10 -33.15
C LEU A 158 -7.82 -2.61 -32.85
N GLY A 159 -7.41 -1.78 -33.83
CA GLY A 159 -7.16 -0.36 -33.63
C GLY A 159 -8.38 0.44 -33.19
N ASP A 160 -9.58 0.07 -33.65
CA ASP A 160 -10.85 0.66 -33.20
C ASP A 160 -11.14 0.35 -31.72
N LEU A 161 -10.84 -0.86 -31.25
CA LEU A 161 -10.98 -1.25 -29.84
C LEU A 161 -9.99 -0.47 -28.96
N PHE A 162 -8.78 -0.20 -29.43
CA PHE A 162 -7.84 0.66 -28.71
C PHE A 162 -8.36 2.10 -28.57
N SER A 163 -8.88 2.68 -29.65
CA SER A 163 -9.51 4.01 -29.60
C SER A 163 -10.74 4.04 -28.69
N GLN A 164 -11.58 3.00 -28.73
CA GLN A 164 -12.74 2.89 -27.82
C GLN A 164 -12.29 2.73 -26.36
N TYR A 165 -11.23 1.96 -26.10
CA TYR A 165 -10.68 1.81 -24.76
C TYR A 165 -10.13 3.12 -24.20
N GLU A 166 -9.46 3.90 -25.05
CA GLU A 166 -9.00 5.24 -24.68
C GLU A 166 -10.18 6.14 -24.27
N GLU A 167 -11.23 6.19 -25.07
CA GLU A 167 -12.40 7.05 -24.83
C GLU A 167 -13.28 6.59 -23.65
N GLU A 168 -13.54 5.28 -23.53
CA GLU A 168 -14.51 4.75 -22.56
C GLU A 168 -13.88 4.32 -21.22
N VAL A 169 -12.55 4.12 -21.17
CA VAL A 169 -11.87 3.62 -19.97
C VAL A 169 -10.77 4.57 -19.50
N VAL A 170 -9.82 4.92 -20.38
CA VAL A 170 -8.65 5.72 -20.00
C VAL A 170 -9.06 7.14 -19.61
N LYS A 171 -9.73 7.87 -20.51
CA LYS A 171 -10.12 9.27 -20.27
C LYS A 171 -11.04 9.44 -19.05
N PRO A 172 -12.07 8.62 -18.81
CA PRO A 172 -12.90 8.73 -17.62
C PRO A 172 -12.13 8.49 -16.33
N ARG A 173 -11.19 7.53 -16.31
CA ARG A 173 -10.34 7.28 -15.14
C ARG A 173 -9.38 8.44 -14.86
N ILE A 174 -8.78 9.02 -15.90
CA ILE A 174 -7.94 10.23 -15.75
C ILE A 174 -8.78 11.39 -15.19
N ALA A 175 -9.99 11.62 -15.70
CA ALA A 175 -10.88 12.67 -15.21
C ALA A 175 -11.25 12.48 -13.72
N ALA A 176 -11.44 11.23 -13.29
CA ALA A 176 -11.75 10.88 -11.90
C ALA A 176 -10.50 10.73 -11.00
N ALA A 177 -9.28 10.84 -11.53
CA ALA A 177 -8.05 10.57 -10.79
C ALA A 177 -7.85 11.50 -9.57
N GLY A 178 -8.41 12.71 -9.65
CA GLY A 178 -8.38 13.70 -8.58
C GLY A 178 -9.47 13.54 -7.51
N GLU A 179 -10.39 12.57 -7.64
CA GLU A 179 -11.52 12.40 -6.73
C GLU A 179 -11.16 11.64 -5.45
N SER A 180 -10.24 10.68 -5.55
CA SER A 180 -9.70 9.94 -4.41
C SER A 180 -8.35 9.31 -4.74
N CYS A 181 -7.57 8.92 -3.73
CA CYS A 181 -6.30 8.23 -3.93
C CYS A 181 -6.51 6.90 -4.68
N ALA A 182 -7.57 6.16 -4.33
CA ALA A 182 -7.90 4.90 -5.00
C ALA A 182 -8.24 5.10 -6.49
N ALA A 183 -9.04 6.13 -6.82
CA ALA A 183 -9.33 6.46 -8.21
C ALA A 183 -8.07 6.89 -8.97
N GLY A 184 -7.21 7.69 -8.33
CA GLY A 184 -5.94 8.11 -8.89
C GLY A 184 -4.98 6.94 -9.18
N GLN A 185 -4.82 6.02 -8.23
CA GLN A 185 -4.00 4.82 -8.43
C GLN A 185 -4.55 3.94 -9.57
N LEU A 186 -5.87 3.77 -9.63
CA LEU A 186 -6.52 3.03 -10.71
C LEU A 186 -6.27 3.68 -12.07
N ALA A 187 -6.37 5.01 -12.17
CA ALA A 187 -6.07 5.75 -13.39
C ALA A 187 -4.61 5.54 -13.82
N MET A 188 -3.68 5.62 -12.87
CA MET A 188 -2.25 5.48 -13.13
C MET A 188 -1.88 4.08 -13.64
N GLN A 189 -2.45 3.03 -13.01
CA GLN A 189 -2.31 1.65 -13.49
C GLN A 189 -2.90 1.47 -14.89
N THR A 190 -4.05 2.09 -15.17
CA THR A 190 -4.72 2.01 -16.47
C THR A 190 -3.87 2.62 -17.57
N VAL A 191 -3.33 3.83 -17.35
CA VAL A 191 -2.48 4.52 -18.33
C VAL A 191 -1.20 3.74 -18.59
N LEU A 192 -0.52 3.27 -17.53
CA LEU A 192 0.69 2.45 -17.65
C LEU A 192 0.45 1.17 -18.46
N GLY A 193 -0.64 0.46 -18.18
CA GLY A 193 -1.03 -0.74 -18.92
C GLY A 193 -1.34 -0.44 -20.38
N PHE A 194 -2.08 0.63 -20.66
CA PHE A 194 -2.47 1.02 -22.01
C PHE A 194 -1.26 1.44 -22.87
N GLU A 195 -0.37 2.27 -22.33
CA GLU A 195 0.84 2.71 -23.03
C GLU A 195 1.79 1.54 -23.30
N ARG A 196 1.90 0.58 -22.36
CA ARG A 196 2.65 -0.65 -22.60
C ARG A 196 2.09 -1.46 -23.77
N GLN A 197 0.77 -1.60 -23.88
CA GLN A 197 0.14 -2.32 -24.98
C GLN A 197 0.34 -1.60 -26.32
N LYS A 198 0.22 -0.27 -26.36
CA LYS A 198 0.54 0.54 -27.54
C LYS A 198 1.98 0.32 -28.02
N GLN A 199 2.95 0.30 -27.10
CA GLN A 199 4.35 0.03 -27.42
C GLN A 199 4.57 -1.38 -27.99
N LEU A 200 3.92 -2.40 -27.43
CA LEU A 200 4.00 -3.78 -27.94
C LEU A 200 3.46 -3.91 -29.37
N LEU A 201 2.48 -3.09 -29.73
CA LEU A 201 1.90 -3.04 -31.07
C LEU A 201 2.60 -2.06 -32.02
N GLY A 202 3.70 -1.41 -31.57
CA GLY A 202 4.43 -0.44 -32.38
C GLY A 202 3.68 0.86 -32.66
N MET A 203 2.68 1.20 -31.85
CA MET A 203 1.92 2.45 -31.95
C MET A 203 2.68 3.61 -31.30
N GLU A 204 2.50 4.84 -31.79
CA GLU A 204 3.08 6.03 -31.17
C GLU A 204 2.50 6.25 -29.75
N SER A 205 3.38 6.65 -28.82
CA SER A 205 3.08 6.72 -27.39
C SER A 205 3.61 8.04 -26.83
N ASN A 206 2.74 8.87 -26.23
CA ASN A 206 3.13 10.05 -25.45
C ASN A 206 3.21 9.74 -23.94
N GLY A 207 3.13 8.46 -23.57
CA GLY A 207 2.84 8.01 -22.22
C GLY A 207 3.67 8.60 -21.10
N LEU A 208 4.95 8.92 -21.33
CA LEU A 208 5.80 9.44 -20.26
C LEU A 208 5.32 10.80 -19.74
N GLN A 209 4.84 11.69 -20.62
CA GLN A 209 4.31 12.98 -20.19
C GLN A 209 2.97 12.83 -19.47
N ASP A 210 2.05 12.03 -20.05
CA ASP A 210 0.72 11.79 -19.45
C ASP A 210 0.83 11.13 -18.07
N ILE A 211 1.82 10.25 -17.87
CA ILE A 211 2.13 9.64 -16.58
C ILE A 211 2.63 10.69 -15.59
N MET A 212 3.53 11.59 -15.99
CA MET A 212 4.06 12.62 -15.10
C MET A 212 2.98 13.60 -14.64
N ASP A 213 2.14 14.07 -15.56
CA ASP A 213 1.04 14.99 -15.24
C ASP A 213 0.01 14.32 -14.30
N LEU A 214 -0.29 13.04 -14.53
CA LEU A 214 -1.17 12.27 -13.67
C LEU A 214 -0.57 12.02 -12.28
N MET A 215 0.75 11.75 -12.19
CA MET A 215 1.43 11.51 -10.92
C MET A 215 1.30 12.68 -9.95
N ASP A 216 1.40 13.91 -10.42
CA ASP A 216 1.25 15.09 -9.55
C ASP A 216 -0.18 15.21 -9.00
N VAL A 217 -1.19 15.00 -9.84
CA VAL A 217 -2.61 15.01 -9.42
C VAL A 217 -2.87 13.92 -8.37
N VAL A 218 -2.44 12.69 -8.66
CA VAL A 218 -2.63 11.55 -7.76
C VAL A 218 -1.87 11.76 -6.45
N GLY A 219 -0.63 12.24 -6.52
CA GLY A 219 0.20 12.55 -5.36
C GLY A 219 -0.46 13.57 -4.42
N LEU A 220 -1.06 14.63 -4.97
CA LEU A 220 -1.77 15.65 -4.19
C LEU A 220 -2.97 15.11 -3.41
N VAL A 221 -3.77 14.23 -4.02
CA VAL A 221 -4.96 13.67 -3.38
C VAL A 221 -4.58 12.59 -2.37
N CYS A 222 -3.68 11.69 -2.75
CA CYS A 222 -3.20 10.63 -1.87
C CYS A 222 -2.58 11.17 -0.58
N VAL A 223 -1.76 12.22 -0.65
CA VAL A 223 -1.15 12.75 0.57
C VAL A 223 -2.14 13.47 1.48
N LYS A 224 -3.20 14.06 0.92
CA LYS A 224 -4.28 14.66 1.71
C LYS A 224 -5.08 13.58 2.44
N GLU A 225 -5.41 12.47 1.78
CA GLU A 225 -6.09 11.34 2.41
C GLU A 225 -5.23 10.71 3.52
N GLU A 226 -3.94 10.50 3.29
CA GLU A 226 -3.00 10.01 4.31
C GLU A 226 -2.91 10.96 5.51
N TYR A 227 -2.91 12.27 5.27
CA TYR A 227 -2.94 13.25 6.34
C TYR A 227 -4.24 13.22 7.14
N GLU A 228 -5.39 13.06 6.49
CA GLU A 228 -6.67 12.91 7.20
C GLU A 228 -6.69 11.63 8.05
N MET A 229 -6.14 10.52 7.57
CA MET A 229 -5.97 9.29 8.38
C MET A 229 -5.00 9.53 9.56
N CYS A 230 -3.90 10.24 9.36
CA CYS A 230 -3.02 10.60 10.47
C CYS A 230 -3.78 11.42 11.53
N LYS A 231 -4.50 12.44 11.10
CA LYS A 231 -5.16 13.41 11.99
C LYS A 231 -6.37 12.82 12.71
N ASN A 232 -7.21 12.08 12.00
CA ASN A 232 -8.51 11.62 12.51
C ASN A 232 -8.43 10.20 13.11
N ASP A 233 -7.61 9.33 12.51
CA ASP A 233 -7.50 7.92 12.91
C ASP A 233 -6.16 7.59 13.61
N HIS A 234 -5.32 8.60 13.84
CA HIS A 234 -4.01 8.49 14.49
C HIS A 234 -3.03 7.53 13.77
N VAL A 235 -3.15 7.42 12.46
CA VAL A 235 -2.26 6.62 11.60
C VAL A 235 -0.98 7.41 11.29
N ILE A 236 -0.11 7.55 12.29
CA ILE A 236 1.06 8.44 12.20
C ILE A 236 2.26 7.84 11.43
N HIS A 237 2.36 6.51 11.36
CA HIS A 237 3.55 5.82 10.82
C HIS A 237 3.67 5.86 9.29
N ARG A 238 2.63 6.30 8.58
CA ARG A 238 2.59 6.28 7.10
C ARG A 238 3.12 7.54 6.43
N MET A 239 3.03 8.69 7.10
CA MET A 239 3.35 9.99 6.47
C MET A 239 4.80 10.07 5.96
N ILE A 240 5.79 9.67 6.79
CA ILE A 240 7.20 9.68 6.38
C ILE A 240 7.45 8.73 5.18
N PRO A 241 7.04 7.44 5.21
CA PRO A 241 7.15 6.56 4.05
C PRO A 241 6.50 7.09 2.78
N VAL A 242 5.30 7.67 2.87
CA VAL A 242 4.59 8.24 1.71
C VAL A 242 5.39 9.38 1.10
N TRP A 243 5.81 10.36 1.91
CA TRP A 243 6.59 11.49 1.44
C TRP A 243 7.92 11.06 0.81
N LEU A 244 8.70 10.20 1.49
CA LEU A 244 9.98 9.72 0.96
C LEU A 244 9.79 8.83 -0.28
N GLY A 245 8.70 8.05 -0.34
CA GLY A 245 8.32 7.23 -1.48
C GLY A 245 8.05 8.08 -2.72
N MET A 246 7.29 9.17 -2.58
CA MET A 246 7.03 10.13 -3.66
C MET A 246 8.33 10.76 -4.18
N MET A 247 9.22 11.20 -3.28
CA MET A 247 10.53 11.74 -3.67
C MET A 247 11.35 10.71 -4.46
N ARG A 248 11.40 9.48 -3.97
CA ARG A 248 12.17 8.40 -4.60
C ARG A 248 11.60 8.06 -5.97
N GLN A 249 10.28 7.98 -6.10
CA GLN A 249 9.61 7.65 -7.36
C GLN A 249 9.83 8.75 -8.40
N SER A 250 9.71 10.03 -8.02
CA SER A 250 10.01 11.15 -8.91
C SER A 250 11.45 11.10 -9.43
N GLN A 251 12.44 10.87 -8.55
CA GLN A 251 13.84 10.73 -8.95
C GLN A 251 14.09 9.57 -9.92
N LEU A 252 13.44 8.42 -9.70
CA LEU A 252 13.59 7.24 -10.56
C LEU A 252 13.07 7.49 -11.97
N LEU A 253 12.10 8.38 -12.12
CA LEU A 253 11.52 8.78 -13.41
C LEU A 253 12.19 10.02 -14.01
N GLY A 254 13.28 10.52 -13.41
CA GLY A 254 14.00 11.71 -13.86
C GLY A 254 13.27 13.03 -13.57
N GLY A 255 12.27 13.01 -12.70
CA GLY A 255 11.51 14.18 -12.25
C GLY A 255 12.22 15.01 -11.16
N SER A 256 11.57 16.13 -10.80
CA SER A 256 12.03 17.00 -9.71
C SER A 256 11.59 16.46 -8.34
N THR A 257 12.41 16.65 -7.30
CA THR A 257 11.99 16.45 -5.90
C THR A 257 11.34 17.69 -5.29
N ASP A 258 11.17 18.74 -6.08
CA ASP A 258 10.60 20.03 -5.68
C ASP A 258 9.31 20.27 -6.48
N THR A 259 8.35 19.35 -6.35
CA THR A 259 7.00 19.48 -6.92
C THR A 259 6.01 19.90 -5.85
N GLU A 260 4.85 20.42 -6.28
CA GLU A 260 3.77 20.82 -5.36
C GLU A 260 3.36 19.65 -4.45
N ALA A 261 3.18 18.45 -5.02
CA ALA A 261 2.79 17.26 -4.28
C ALA A 261 3.82 16.85 -3.22
N ILE A 262 5.12 16.88 -3.55
CA ILE A 262 6.19 16.53 -2.63
C ILE A 262 6.33 17.57 -1.51
N ASN A 263 6.22 18.85 -1.84
CA ASN A 263 6.28 19.93 -0.85
C ASN A 263 5.08 19.89 0.11
N LEU A 264 3.88 19.62 -0.42
CA LEU A 264 2.70 19.39 0.40
C LEU A 264 2.89 18.18 1.32
N ALA A 265 3.44 17.08 0.80
CA ALA A 265 3.72 15.89 1.58
C ALA A 265 4.68 16.15 2.74
N LYS A 266 5.75 16.94 2.51
CA LYS A 266 6.68 17.40 3.55
C LYS A 266 5.95 18.18 4.64
N ASP A 267 5.19 19.21 4.25
CA ASP A 267 4.46 20.07 5.19
C ASP A 267 3.41 19.30 6.02
N LEU A 268 2.61 18.46 5.38
CA LEU A 268 1.60 17.65 6.06
C LEU A 268 2.23 16.60 6.97
N THR A 269 3.39 16.04 6.61
CA THR A 269 4.15 15.13 7.49
C THR A 269 4.59 15.86 8.77
N GLN A 270 5.13 17.07 8.65
CA GLN A 270 5.53 17.86 9.83
C GLN A 270 4.35 18.27 10.70
N LYS A 271 3.20 18.57 10.10
CA LYS A 271 1.97 18.90 10.84
C LYS A 271 1.38 17.71 11.57
N CYS A 272 1.35 16.55 10.91
CA CYS A 272 0.88 15.29 11.48
C CYS A 272 1.74 14.85 12.67
N LEU A 273 3.07 14.94 12.52
CA LEU A 273 4.02 14.45 13.51
C LEU A 273 4.40 15.52 14.54
N SER A 274 3.38 15.99 15.25
CA SER A 274 3.48 16.99 16.32
C SER A 274 2.73 16.48 17.56
N PHE A 275 3.45 16.32 18.68
CA PHE A 275 2.93 15.67 19.88
C PHE A 275 3.31 16.43 21.15
N ASP A 276 2.52 16.30 22.20
CA ASP A 276 2.91 16.70 23.55
C ASP A 276 3.41 15.46 24.30
N LEU A 277 4.72 15.39 24.57
CA LEU A 277 5.31 14.38 25.45
C LEU A 277 5.16 14.83 26.89
N VAL A 278 4.37 14.09 27.67
CA VAL A 278 4.21 14.32 29.11
C VAL A 278 5.18 13.43 29.88
N PHE A 279 6.19 14.05 30.49
CA PHE A 279 7.18 13.39 31.33
C PHE A 279 6.85 13.62 32.80
N THR A 280 6.79 12.54 33.57
CA THR A 280 6.68 12.57 35.04
C THR A 280 7.60 11.54 35.64
N SER A 281 8.39 11.92 36.62
CA SER A 281 9.31 11.00 37.29
C SER A 281 9.44 11.35 38.76
N GLU A 282 9.58 10.32 39.58
CA GLU A 282 9.89 10.42 41.00
C GLU A 282 11.12 9.58 41.30
N ALA A 283 12.07 10.17 42.02
CA ALA A 283 13.28 9.52 42.47
C ALA A 283 13.32 9.54 44.01
N THR A 284 13.71 8.41 44.59
CA THR A 284 13.96 8.28 46.02
C THR A 284 15.38 7.78 46.22
N PHE A 285 16.13 8.50 47.05
CA PHE A 285 17.45 8.10 47.50
C PHE A 285 17.40 7.90 49.01
N ASP A 286 17.73 6.71 49.48
CA ASP A 286 17.67 6.30 50.88
C ASP A 286 19.08 5.91 51.33
N ILE A 287 19.56 6.51 52.41
CA ILE A 287 20.89 6.24 52.99
C ILE A 287 20.81 5.42 54.29
N GLY A 288 19.62 4.98 54.69
CA GLY A 288 19.35 4.27 55.95
C GLY A 288 18.68 5.16 56.99
N ASP A 289 18.07 4.54 58.01
CA ASP A 289 17.47 5.20 59.17
C ASP A 289 16.43 6.30 58.86
N GLY A 290 15.80 6.22 57.68
CA GLY A 290 14.79 7.17 57.21
C GLY A 290 15.37 8.47 56.63
N GLU A 291 16.68 8.50 56.39
CA GLU A 291 17.40 9.63 55.82
C GLU A 291 17.55 9.51 54.30
N GLY A 292 17.76 10.65 53.64
CA GLY A 292 17.92 10.72 52.19
C GLY A 292 17.01 11.79 51.59
N TYR A 293 16.50 11.55 50.38
CA TYR A 293 15.58 12.49 49.75
C TYR A 293 14.62 11.84 48.76
N THR A 294 13.49 12.52 48.58
CA THR A 294 12.55 12.28 47.49
C THR A 294 12.49 13.51 46.60
N SER A 295 12.54 13.33 45.28
CA SER A 295 12.42 14.40 44.30
C SER A 295 11.51 13.99 43.16
N SER A 296 10.53 14.82 42.83
CA SER A 296 9.54 14.57 41.76
C SER A 296 9.62 15.70 40.74
N VAL A 297 9.65 15.34 39.46
CA VAL A 297 9.76 16.28 38.35
C VAL A 297 8.69 16.03 37.29
N THR A 298 8.36 17.09 36.56
CA THR A 298 7.41 17.06 35.45
C THR A 298 7.86 17.95 34.30
N SER A 299 7.56 17.55 33.07
CA SER A 299 7.73 18.36 31.86
C SER A 299 6.66 18.02 30.82
N THR A 300 6.19 19.02 30.09
CA THR A 300 5.38 18.82 28.88
C THR A 300 6.17 19.36 27.71
N VAL A 301 6.71 18.45 26.90
CA VAL A 301 7.62 18.76 25.80
C VAL A 301 6.84 18.75 24.50
N LYS A 302 6.87 19.86 23.77
CA LYS A 302 6.32 19.92 22.41
C LYS A 302 7.30 19.24 21.45
N MET A 303 6.95 18.05 21.02
CA MET A 303 7.70 17.23 20.08
C MET A 303 7.30 17.60 18.65
N GLN A 304 8.27 17.92 17.82
CA GLN A 304 8.03 18.28 16.43
C GLN A 304 8.99 17.55 15.49
N PHE A 305 8.43 16.92 14.46
CA PHE A 305 9.22 16.32 13.39
C PHE A 305 9.85 17.39 12.49
N ASN A 306 11.15 17.24 12.26
CA ASN A 306 11.91 18.03 11.31
C ASN A 306 12.25 17.18 10.08
N ALA A 307 11.70 17.57 8.94
CA ALA A 307 11.87 16.87 7.68
C ALA A 307 13.31 16.90 7.12
N ASP A 308 14.12 17.90 7.47
CA ASP A 308 15.49 18.02 6.97
C ASP A 308 16.47 17.13 7.76
N SER A 309 16.25 16.99 9.07
CA SER A 309 17.06 16.10 9.92
C SER A 309 16.49 14.69 10.07
N LEU A 310 15.24 14.47 9.65
CA LEU A 310 14.46 13.25 9.86
C LEU A 310 14.36 12.85 11.33
N LYS A 311 14.29 13.83 12.23
CA LYS A 311 14.20 13.62 13.68
C LYS A 311 12.99 14.28 14.28
N THR A 312 12.50 13.68 15.36
CA THR A 312 11.45 14.28 16.18
C THR A 312 12.05 14.77 17.48
N THR A 313 12.18 16.08 17.63
CA THR A 313 12.90 16.70 18.75
C THR A 313 11.99 17.62 19.53
N GLY A 314 12.36 17.92 20.78
CA GLY A 314 11.64 18.87 21.61
C GLY A 314 12.44 19.29 22.82
N GLU A 315 12.18 20.50 23.31
CA GLU A 315 12.81 21.03 24.52
C GLU A 315 11.74 21.74 25.36
N ALA A 316 11.77 21.51 26.67
CA ALA A 316 10.89 22.21 27.60
C ALA A 316 11.52 22.32 29.00
N PRO A 317 11.05 23.27 29.83
CA PRO A 317 11.43 23.31 31.23
C PRO A 317 11.13 21.99 31.94
N LEU A 318 12.09 21.51 32.72
CA LEU A 318 11.90 20.44 33.70
C LEU A 318 11.59 21.09 35.05
N VAL A 319 10.36 20.93 35.51
CA VAL A 319 9.88 21.54 36.75
C VAL A 319 9.99 20.52 37.87
N ASN A 320 10.71 20.84 38.94
CA ASN A 320 10.65 20.07 40.16
C ASN A 320 9.34 20.40 40.88
N SER A 321 8.43 19.43 40.94
CA SER A 321 7.11 19.58 41.55
C SER A 321 7.18 19.39 43.06
N ALA A 322 8.04 18.49 43.54
CA ALA A 322 8.25 18.20 44.95
C ALA A 322 9.72 17.83 45.22
N PHE A 323 10.28 18.34 46.32
CA PHE A 323 11.58 17.94 46.82
C PHE A 323 11.58 17.96 48.34
N GLU A 324 11.98 16.86 48.94
CA GLU A 324 12.07 16.70 50.39
C GLU A 324 13.35 15.94 50.74
N TYR A 325 14.28 16.62 51.41
CA TYR A 325 15.44 16.00 52.04
C TYR A 325 15.14 15.71 53.51
N ARG A 326 15.62 14.57 54.01
CA ARG A 326 15.38 14.04 55.36
C ARG A 326 16.70 13.61 56.00
N MET A 327 16.85 13.95 57.27
CA MET A 327 18.00 13.60 58.12
C MET A 327 17.51 13.51 59.56
N ALA A 328 17.96 12.51 60.32
CA ALA A 328 17.55 12.33 61.70
C ALA A 328 18.04 13.50 62.56
N ASP A 329 17.26 13.86 63.58
CA ASP A 329 17.60 14.87 64.59
C ASP A 329 17.95 16.28 64.06
N CYS A 330 17.61 16.59 62.80
CA CYS A 330 17.85 17.89 62.16
C CYS A 330 16.59 18.48 61.53
N SER A 331 16.45 19.81 61.57
CA SER A 331 15.44 20.55 60.82
C SER A 331 15.98 20.90 59.43
N ILE A 332 15.21 20.61 58.39
CA ILE A 332 15.62 20.81 57.00
C ILE A 332 14.64 21.73 56.26
N THR A 333 15.17 22.70 55.53
CA THR A 333 14.42 23.50 54.56
C THR A 333 14.82 23.08 53.16
N SER A 334 13.93 22.39 52.46
CA SER A 334 14.15 21.93 51.09
C SER A 334 13.67 22.98 50.08
N ASN A 335 14.51 23.32 49.11
CA ASN A 335 14.20 24.24 48.03
C ASN A 335 14.16 23.48 46.71
N ARG A 336 13.02 23.55 46.03
CA ARG A 336 12.83 22.96 44.70
C ARG A 336 13.71 23.70 43.69
N GLY A 337 14.31 22.92 42.80
CA GLY A 337 15.04 23.43 41.64
C GLY A 337 14.25 23.28 40.34
N GLY A 338 14.99 23.13 39.27
CA GLY A 338 14.48 22.79 37.95
C GLY A 338 15.64 22.62 36.97
N GLY A 339 15.30 22.30 35.74
CA GLY A 339 16.24 22.18 34.65
C GLY A 339 15.56 22.35 33.31
N THR A 340 16.19 21.82 32.28
CA THR A 340 15.64 21.77 30.93
C THR A 340 15.67 20.32 30.47
N PHE A 341 14.50 19.79 30.12
CA PHE A 341 14.38 18.49 29.48
C PHE A 341 14.64 18.65 27.98
N ASN A 342 15.50 17.81 27.41
CA ASN A 342 15.82 17.83 25.99
C ASN A 342 15.55 16.45 25.38
N SER A 343 14.57 16.36 24.49
CA SER A 343 14.34 15.19 23.65
C SER A 343 15.10 15.33 22.35
N MET A 344 16.09 14.47 22.15
CA MET A 344 17.00 14.50 21.01
C MET A 344 16.47 13.74 19.80
N ASP A 345 15.68 12.68 20.02
CA ASP A 345 14.99 11.97 18.95
C ASP A 345 13.84 11.12 19.51
N MET A 346 12.80 10.92 18.70
CA MET A 346 11.70 10.01 18.98
C MET A 346 11.35 9.24 17.71
N GLY A 347 11.62 7.94 17.72
CA GLY A 347 11.26 6.99 16.67
C GLY A 347 10.00 6.19 17.00
N TYR A 348 9.40 5.61 15.98
CA TYR A 348 8.21 4.75 16.12
C TYR A 348 8.56 3.30 15.84
N VAL A 349 8.20 2.41 16.77
CA VAL A 349 8.23 0.97 16.54
C VAL A 349 6.90 0.57 15.92
N VAL A 350 6.93 0.21 14.64
CA VAL A 350 5.74 -0.17 13.88
C VAL A 350 5.52 -1.66 13.96
N GLN A 351 4.24 -2.07 14.07
CA GLN A 351 3.84 -3.47 14.02
C GLN A 351 4.44 -4.18 12.79
N LYS A 352 5.08 -5.33 13.03
CA LYS A 352 5.53 -6.24 11.98
C LYS A 352 4.41 -7.21 11.61
N ASN A 353 4.41 -7.69 10.37
CA ASN A 353 3.44 -8.66 9.84
C ASN A 353 1.98 -8.17 9.92
N ILE A 354 1.70 -7.04 9.25
CA ILE A 354 0.36 -6.46 9.17
C ILE A 354 -0.52 -7.39 8.32
N PRO A 355 -1.69 -7.85 8.81
CA PRO A 355 -2.61 -8.66 8.02
C PRO A 355 -3.08 -7.93 6.74
N PRO A 356 -3.39 -8.65 5.65
CA PRO A 356 -3.96 -8.03 4.46
C PRO A 356 -5.22 -7.22 4.79
N GLY A 357 -5.27 -5.98 4.31
CA GLY A 357 -6.41 -5.07 4.55
C GLY A 357 -6.33 -4.28 5.86
N GLU A 358 -5.35 -4.54 6.72
CA GLU A 358 -5.12 -3.73 7.93
C GLU A 358 -4.11 -2.61 7.69
N VAL A 359 -4.25 -1.50 8.43
CA VAL A 359 -3.45 -0.28 8.26
C VAL A 359 -2.09 -0.36 8.98
N GLY A 360 -1.99 -1.27 9.97
CA GLY A 360 -0.89 -1.33 10.93
C GLY A 360 -1.00 -0.26 12.01
N LYS A 361 -0.18 -0.37 13.05
CA LYS A 361 -0.12 0.61 14.15
C LYS A 361 1.28 0.78 14.70
N VAL A 362 1.50 1.91 15.37
CA VAL A 362 2.65 2.09 16.26
C VAL A 362 2.42 1.27 17.53
N THR A 363 3.37 0.41 17.87
CA THR A 363 3.30 -0.48 19.04
C THR A 363 4.16 0.00 20.18
N ASP A 364 5.20 0.78 19.89
CA ASP A 364 6.12 1.33 20.89
C ASP A 364 6.83 2.58 20.34
N ILE A 365 7.57 3.28 21.19
CA ILE A 365 8.41 4.42 20.82
C ILE A 365 9.86 4.22 21.29
N ASP A 366 10.81 4.64 20.45
CA ASP A 366 12.22 4.72 20.82
C ASP A 366 12.54 6.19 21.14
N LEU A 367 12.76 6.51 22.41
CA LEU A 367 13.03 7.88 22.86
C LEU A 367 14.49 8.06 23.28
N ILE A 368 15.19 8.98 22.62
CA ILE A 368 16.53 9.41 23.00
C ILE A 368 16.40 10.80 23.63
N TYR A 369 16.68 10.91 24.92
CA TYR A 369 16.51 12.15 25.66
C TYR A 369 17.62 12.38 26.68
N TYR A 370 17.82 13.65 27.02
CA TYR A 370 18.57 14.09 28.18
C TYR A 370 17.58 14.67 29.19
N PRO A 371 17.43 14.05 30.37
CA PRO A 371 16.43 14.48 31.34
C PRO A 371 16.67 15.89 31.89
N GLY A 372 17.89 16.44 31.72
CA GLY A 372 18.28 17.74 32.27
C GLY A 372 19.02 17.60 33.60
N ASN A 373 19.77 18.64 33.98
CA ASN A 373 20.32 18.76 35.33
C ASN A 373 19.34 19.57 36.19
N THR A 374 18.81 18.95 37.24
CA THR A 374 18.04 19.68 38.25
C THR A 374 18.96 20.56 39.12
N SER A 375 18.36 21.35 40.00
CA SER A 375 19.05 22.37 40.79
C SER A 375 18.49 22.47 42.20
N GLU A 376 18.10 21.34 42.79
CA GLU A 376 17.62 21.29 44.17
C GLU A 376 18.68 21.76 45.16
N SER A 377 18.25 22.45 46.21
CA SER A 377 19.11 22.89 47.30
C SER A 377 18.40 22.72 48.63
N PHE A 378 19.14 22.66 49.73
CA PHE A 378 18.54 22.53 51.05
C PHE A 378 19.44 23.11 52.13
N THR A 379 18.83 23.55 53.22
CA THR A 379 19.52 24.04 54.42
C THR A 379 19.27 23.05 55.55
N ILE A 380 20.34 22.57 56.19
CA ILE A 380 20.27 21.69 57.36
C ILE A 380 20.57 22.51 58.62
N LYS A 381 19.79 22.31 59.67
CA LYS A 381 20.04 22.85 61.02
C LYS A 381 19.84 21.77 62.09
N CYS A 382 20.90 21.40 62.79
CA CYS A 382 20.88 20.45 63.90
C CYS A 382 21.14 21.17 65.25
N GLU A 383 20.91 20.51 66.38
CA GLU A 383 20.90 21.15 67.72
C GLU A 383 22.22 21.85 68.09
N ASP A 384 23.37 21.26 67.72
CA ASP A 384 24.71 21.73 68.12
C ASP A 384 25.58 22.25 66.96
N THR A 385 25.01 22.45 65.77
CA THR A 385 25.76 22.92 64.59
C THR A 385 25.16 24.18 63.97
N PRO A 386 26.00 25.12 63.48
CA PRO A 386 25.51 26.20 62.63
C PRO A 386 24.77 25.63 61.41
N ALA A 387 23.74 26.34 60.94
CA ALA A 387 23.04 25.94 59.73
C ALA A 387 24.02 25.85 58.56
N PHE A 388 23.88 24.80 57.75
CA PHE A 388 24.69 24.55 56.57
C PHE A 388 23.81 24.51 55.34
N ASP A 389 24.17 25.33 54.34
CA ASP A 389 23.47 25.41 53.06
C ASP A 389 24.15 24.51 52.03
N VAL A 390 23.39 23.58 51.47
CA VAL A 390 23.80 22.82 50.29
C VAL A 390 23.41 23.61 49.05
N PRO A 391 24.38 24.01 48.20
CA PRO A 391 24.10 24.78 47.00
C PRO A 391 23.29 23.94 45.99
N PRO A 392 22.67 24.60 44.98
CA PRO A 392 21.95 23.90 43.92
C PRO A 392 22.76 22.76 43.30
N ALA A 393 22.22 21.55 43.35
CA ALA A 393 22.82 20.34 42.83
C ALA A 393 21.77 19.52 42.07
N PRO A 394 22.18 18.70 41.08
CA PRO A 394 21.26 17.91 40.26
C PRO A 394 20.83 16.63 40.99
N LEU A 395 20.14 16.77 42.12
CA LEU A 395 19.86 15.65 43.02
C LEU A 395 18.94 14.62 42.35
N TRP A 396 17.84 15.04 41.71
CA TRP A 396 17.01 14.11 40.97
C TRP A 396 17.75 13.47 39.79
N THR A 397 18.46 14.27 38.98
CA THR A 397 19.22 13.75 37.82
C THR A 397 20.27 12.75 38.25
N GLY A 398 20.94 13.00 39.38
CA GLY A 398 22.00 12.16 39.92
C GLY A 398 21.53 10.78 40.38
N VAL A 399 20.24 10.56 40.62
CA VAL A 399 19.71 9.22 40.92
C VAL A 399 19.70 8.33 39.67
N TYR A 400 19.65 8.93 38.49
CA TYR A 400 19.56 8.23 37.21
C TYR A 400 20.93 7.91 36.57
N LEU A 401 22.01 8.53 37.07
CA LEU A 401 23.40 8.36 36.61
C LEU A 401 24.14 7.39 37.53
#